data_AF-A0A0M9WKA2-F1
#
_entry.id   AF-A0A0M9WKA2-F1
#
_cell.length_a   1.000
_cell.length_b   1.000
_cell.length_c   1.000
_cell.angle_alpha   90.00
_cell.angle_beta   90.00
_cell.angle_gamma   90.00
#
_symmetry.space_group_name_H-M   'P 1'
#
loop_
_entity.id
_entity.type
_entity.pdbx_description
1 polymer ?
#
loop_
_entity_poly.entity_id
_entity_poly.type
_entity_poly.pdbx_seq_one_letter_code
_entity_poly.pdbx_strand_id
1 'polypeptide(L)'
;MLANLWNAPSGFFGAATTGSSEAVLLGGLAMKRQWQLEHPCYLNSRPNVIIGANAHICVNKVANYFDVEARIIPVSEKSGYSFDPEGLEDRLDENTSTKPYIKVQFFSFMLIF
;
A
#
# COMPACT_ATOMS: atom_id res chain seq x y z
N MET A 1 -9.58 6.71 20.09
CA MET A 1 -10.52 5.57 20.03
C MET A 1 -10.12 4.58 18.93
N LEU A 2 -10.13 4.94 17.65
CA LEU A 2 -9.78 4.01 16.54
C LEU A 2 -8.36 3.45 16.62
N ALA A 3 -7.36 4.29 16.91
CA ALA A 3 -5.98 3.81 17.06
C ALA A 3 -5.82 2.76 18.18
N ASN A 4 -6.53 2.94 19.30
CA ASN A 4 -6.54 1.97 20.40
C ASN A 4 -7.25 0.68 20.00
N LEU A 5 -8.34 0.76 19.21
CA LEU A 5 -9.04 -0.41 18.68
C LEU A 5 -8.11 -1.28 17.81
N TRP A 6 -7.18 -0.67 17.09
CA TRP A 6 -6.19 -1.36 16.25
C TRP A 6 -4.85 -1.62 16.95
N ASN A 7 -4.77 -1.46 18.28
CA ASN A 7 -3.55 -1.66 19.06
C ASN A 7 -2.34 -0.90 18.51
N ALA A 8 -2.54 0.34 18.03
CA ALA A 8 -1.47 1.15 17.49
C ALA A 8 -0.43 1.50 18.59
N PRO A 9 0.87 1.51 18.27
CA PRO A 9 1.90 1.96 19.21
C PRO A 9 1.72 3.44 19.57
N SER A 10 2.33 3.89 20.67
CA SER A 10 2.27 5.29 21.11
C SER A 10 2.88 6.24 20.06
N GLY A 11 2.38 7.48 20.01
CA GLY A 11 2.82 8.46 19.01
C GLY A 11 2.16 8.29 17.63
N PHE A 12 1.00 7.63 17.56
CA PHE A 12 0.24 7.50 16.32
C PHE A 12 -0.35 8.84 15.86
N PHE A 13 -0.46 9.01 14.54
CA PHE A 13 -1.16 10.12 13.90
C PHE A 13 -2.22 9.55 12.95
N GLY A 14 -3.34 10.27 12.81
CA GLY A 14 -4.42 9.88 11.91
C GLY A 14 -5.28 11.09 11.58
N ALA A 15 -6.04 10.98 10.49
CA ALA A 15 -6.96 12.01 10.04
C ALA A 15 -8.32 11.38 9.72
N ALA A 16 -9.39 12.13 9.98
CA ALA A 16 -10.69 11.79 9.44
C ALA A 16 -10.66 12.02 7.93
N THR A 17 -11.25 11.10 7.17
CA THR A 17 -11.36 11.20 5.71
C THR A 17 -12.82 11.06 5.30
N THR A 18 -13.16 11.57 4.12
CA THR A 18 -14.50 11.41 3.52
C THR A 18 -14.80 9.93 3.25
N GLY A 19 -13.76 9.15 2.98
CA GLY A 19 -13.87 7.71 2.91
C GLY A 19 -12.57 7.00 2.57
N SER A 20 -12.68 5.69 2.46
CA SER A 20 -11.56 4.78 2.27
C SER A 20 -10.63 5.10 1.11
N SER A 21 -11.19 5.61 0.00
CA SER A 21 -10.39 6.00 -1.16
C SER A 21 -9.46 7.17 -0.84
N GLU A 22 -9.95 8.15 -0.08
CA GLU A 22 -9.14 9.27 0.39
C GLU A 22 -8.10 8.80 1.42
N ALA A 23 -8.48 7.91 2.34
CA ALA A 23 -7.55 7.33 3.31
C ALA A 23 -6.39 6.59 2.64
N VAL A 24 -6.67 5.77 1.61
CA VAL A 24 -5.65 5.04 0.85
C VAL A 24 -4.75 5.99 0.07
N LEU A 25 -5.31 7.05 -0.53
CA LEU A 25 -4.52 8.07 -1.23
C LEU A 25 -3.58 8.83 -0.29
N LEU A 26 -4.06 9.29 0.86
CA LEU A 26 -3.24 9.96 1.86
C LEU A 26 -2.17 9.04 2.44
N GLY A 27 -2.52 7.78 2.73
CA GLY A 27 -1.57 6.77 3.17
C GLY A 27 -0.47 6.51 2.14
N GLY A 28 -0.84 6.33 0.88
CA GLY A 28 0.13 6.14 -0.22
C GLY A 28 1.04 7.36 -0.42
N LEU A 29 0.52 8.57 -0.29
CA LEU A 29 1.32 9.80 -0.38
C LEU A 29 2.31 9.91 0.79
N ALA A 30 1.90 9.56 2.00
CA ALA A 30 2.78 9.52 3.17
C ALA A 30 3.92 8.51 2.98
N MET A 31 3.61 7.31 2.48
CA MET A 31 4.62 6.29 2.16
C MET A 31 5.60 6.77 1.08
N LYS A 32 5.11 7.35 -0.01
CA LYS A 32 5.98 7.94 -1.05
C LYS A 32 6.91 9.00 -0.45
N ARG A 33 6.37 9.89 0.38
CA ARG A 33 7.16 10.96 1.00
C ARG A 33 8.23 10.42 1.95
N GLN A 34 7.88 9.43 2.76
CA GLN A 34 8.84 8.76 3.63
C GLN A 34 9.96 8.11 2.83
N TRP A 35 9.62 7.35 1.78
CA TRP A 35 10.61 6.72 0.91
C TRP A 35 11.56 7.76 0.29
N GLN A 36 11.06 8.90 -0.20
CA GLN A 36 11.90 9.98 -0.74
C GLN A 36 12.86 10.59 0.30
N LEU A 37 12.44 10.70 1.56
CA LEU A 37 13.28 11.22 2.64
C LEU A 37 14.40 10.24 3.01
N GLU A 38 14.12 8.94 2.95
CA GLU A 38 15.11 7.88 3.20
C GLU A 38 16.07 7.69 2.01
N HIS A 39 15.66 8.09 0.81
CA HIS A 39 16.38 7.90 -0.45
C HIS A 39 16.68 9.24 -1.16
N PRO A 40 17.36 10.21 -0.51
CA PRO A 40 17.55 11.56 -1.07
C PRO A 40 18.42 11.58 -2.34
N CYS A 41 19.28 10.58 -2.52
CA CYS A 41 20.08 10.42 -3.75
C CYS A 41 19.26 9.95 -4.96
N TYR A 42 18.03 9.46 -4.74
CA TYR A 42 17.14 8.92 -5.77
C TYR A 42 16.05 9.93 -6.16
N LEU A 43 16.38 11.23 -6.18
CA LEU A 43 15.44 12.34 -6.38
C LEU A 43 14.56 12.24 -7.65
N ASN A 44 15.03 11.50 -8.66
CA ASN A 44 14.33 11.25 -9.93
C ASN A 44 13.83 9.80 -10.10
N SER A 45 13.93 8.97 -9.07
CA SER A 45 13.52 7.57 -9.14
C SER A 45 12.06 7.42 -8.75
N ARG A 46 11.43 6.42 -9.36
CA ARG A 46 10.02 6.12 -9.17
C ARG A 46 9.89 5.04 -8.10
N PRO A 47 9.32 5.34 -6.91
CA PRO A 47 9.05 4.30 -5.94
C PRO A 47 8.00 3.32 -6.51
N ASN A 48 8.01 2.09 -5.99
CA ASN A 48 7.01 1.09 -6.35
C ASN A 48 6.22 0.58 -5.14
N VAL A 49 5.03 0.06 -5.45
CA VAL A 49 4.12 -0.61 -4.53
C VAL A 49 3.73 -1.96 -5.12
N ILE A 50 3.78 -3.00 -4.30
CA ILE A 50 3.37 -4.35 -4.69
C ILE A 50 1.94 -4.58 -4.21
N ILE A 51 1.05 -4.98 -5.12
CA ILE A 51 -0.38 -5.16 -4.87
C ILE A 51 -0.86 -6.51 -5.43
N GLY A 52 -1.83 -7.13 -4.78
CA GLY A 52 -2.52 -8.29 -5.35
C GLY A 52 -3.44 -7.88 -6.49
N ALA A 53 -3.65 -8.75 -7.48
CA ALA A 53 -4.61 -8.53 -8.56
C ALA A 53 -6.07 -8.36 -8.06
N ASN A 54 -6.35 -8.79 -6.83
CA ASN A 54 -7.62 -8.62 -6.13
C ASN A 54 -7.73 -7.31 -5.32
N ALA A 55 -6.72 -6.44 -5.34
CA ALA A 55 -6.75 -5.18 -4.60
C ALA A 55 -7.81 -4.21 -5.14
N HIS A 56 -8.37 -3.39 -4.26
CA HIS A 56 -9.36 -2.38 -4.66
C HIS A 56 -8.75 -1.34 -5.62
N ILE A 57 -9.55 -0.84 -6.57
CA ILE A 57 -9.08 0.08 -7.62
C ILE A 57 -8.46 1.37 -7.07
N CYS A 58 -8.79 1.77 -5.83
CA CYS A 58 -8.19 2.93 -5.18
C CYS A 58 -6.66 2.83 -5.06
N VAL A 59 -6.10 1.63 -4.92
CA VAL A 59 -4.64 1.45 -4.84
C VAL A 59 -3.98 1.72 -6.20
N ASN A 60 -4.63 1.33 -7.29
CA ASN A 60 -4.17 1.70 -8.63
C ASN A 60 -4.25 3.22 -8.86
N LYS A 61 -5.20 3.91 -8.23
CA LYS A 61 -5.25 5.38 -8.26
C LYS A 61 -4.06 6.01 -7.56
N VAL A 62 -3.58 5.45 -6.44
CA VAL A 62 -2.33 5.90 -5.78
C VAL A 62 -1.17 5.83 -6.77
N ALA A 63 -1.01 4.69 -7.44
CA ALA A 63 0.07 4.47 -8.40
C ALA A 63 0.02 5.45 -9.57
N ASN A 64 -1.18 5.65 -10.14
CA ASN A 64 -1.37 6.53 -11.28
C ASN A 64 -1.26 8.01 -10.92
N TYR A 65 -1.77 8.44 -9.76
CA TYR A 65 -1.85 9.87 -9.41
C TYR A 65 -0.57 10.40 -8.76
N PHE A 66 0.20 9.52 -8.11
CA PHE A 66 1.39 9.92 -7.39
C PHE A 66 2.68 9.36 -7.99
N ASP A 67 2.69 9.01 -9.27
CA ASP A 67 3.87 8.48 -9.95
C ASP A 67 4.55 7.36 -9.16
N VAL A 68 3.77 6.39 -8.69
CA VAL A 68 4.29 5.17 -8.05
C VAL A 68 4.10 4.03 -9.05
N GLU A 69 5.09 3.16 -9.21
CA GLU A 69 4.94 1.97 -10.06
C GLU A 69 4.12 0.92 -9.31
N ALA A 70 3.05 0.40 -9.92
CA ALA A 70 2.28 -0.71 -9.35
C ALA A 70 2.78 -2.04 -9.90
N ARG A 71 3.26 -2.91 -8.99
CA ARG A 71 3.65 -4.28 -9.31
C ARG A 71 2.56 -5.24 -8.86
N ILE A 72 1.93 -5.90 -9.81
CA ILE A 72 0.76 -6.74 -9.55
C ILE A 72 1.21 -8.20 -9.36
N ILE A 73 0.77 -8.82 -8.27
CA ILE A 73 0.86 -10.25 -8.03
C ILE A 73 -0.44 -10.90 -8.54
N PRO A 74 -0.36 -11.80 -9.53
CA PRO A 74 -1.54 -12.50 -10.02
C PRO A 74 -2.12 -13.36 -8.91
N VAL A 75 -3.44 -13.41 -8.87
CA VAL A 75 -4.19 -14.21 -7.89
C VAL A 75 -4.79 -15.38 -8.63
N SER A 76 -4.66 -16.58 -8.08
CA SER A 76 -5.09 -17.82 -8.72
C SER A 76 -5.82 -18.74 -7.74
N GLU A 77 -6.38 -19.83 -8.24
CA GLU A 77 -6.94 -20.88 -7.39
C GLU A 77 -5.89 -21.47 -6.44
N LYS A 78 -4.63 -21.61 -6.91
CA LYS A 78 -3.51 -22.09 -6.08
C LYS A 78 -3.23 -21.18 -4.89
N SER A 79 -3.39 -19.87 -5.07
CA SER A 79 -3.24 -18.88 -4.00
C SER A 79 -4.52 -18.72 -3.16
N GLY A 80 -5.55 -19.55 -3.36
CA GLY A 80 -6.82 -19.44 -2.66
C GLY A 80 -7.54 -18.12 -2.92
N TYR A 81 -7.42 -17.60 -4.15
CA TYR A 81 -7.88 -16.27 -4.54
C TYR A 81 -7.36 -15.14 -3.63
N SER A 82 -6.19 -15.39 -3.02
CA SER A 82 -5.55 -14.50 -2.08
C SER A 82 -4.20 -14.00 -2.57
N PHE A 83 -3.71 -12.97 -1.90
CA PHE A 83 -2.37 -12.44 -2.08
C PHE A 83 -1.36 -13.54 -1.82
N ASP A 84 -0.58 -13.88 -2.84
CA ASP A 84 0.42 -14.92 -2.80
C ASP A 84 1.75 -14.36 -2.29
N PRO A 85 2.23 -14.79 -1.09
CA PRO A 85 3.52 -14.35 -0.58
C PRO A 85 4.71 -14.84 -1.41
N GLU A 86 4.58 -15.96 -2.15
CA GLU A 86 5.67 -16.50 -2.95
C GLU A 86 6.02 -15.55 -4.11
N GLY A 87 5.00 -14.92 -4.72
CA GLY A 87 5.18 -13.95 -5.79
C GLY A 87 5.79 -12.60 -5.35
N LEU A 88 6.07 -12.43 -4.06
CA LEU A 88 6.59 -11.20 -3.48
C LEU A 88 8.11 -11.04 -3.69
N GLU A 89 8.87 -12.11 -3.49
CA GLU A 89 10.34 -12.06 -3.52
C GLU A 89 10.85 -11.62 -4.90
N ASP A 90 10.23 -12.09 -5.98
CA ASP A 90 10.58 -11.73 -7.36
C ASP A 90 10.30 -10.27 -7.72
N ARG A 91 9.46 -9.57 -6.94
CA ARG A 91 8.97 -8.21 -7.25
C ARG A 91 9.55 -7.15 -6.32
N LEU A 92 10.36 -7.57 -5.35
CA LEU A 92 11.05 -6.73 -4.40
C LEU A 92 12.29 -6.11 -5.00
N ASP A 93 12.45 -4.81 -4.80
CA ASP A 93 13.71 -4.13 -5.12
C ASP A 93 13.99 -2.97 -4.15
N GLU A 94 15.06 -2.24 -4.43
CA GLU A 94 15.52 -1.07 -3.68
C GLU A 94 14.54 0.12 -3.73
N ASN A 95 13.64 0.14 -4.73
CA ASN A 95 12.64 1.19 -4.92
C ASN A 95 11.28 0.83 -4.29
N THR A 96 11.13 -0.36 -3.69
CA THR A 96 9.90 -0.72 -2.99
C THR A 96 9.77 0.12 -1.73
N SER A 97 8.66 0.87 -1.64
CA SER A 97 8.39 1.76 -0.51
C SER A 97 8.32 0.94 0.79
N THR A 98 9.42 0.94 1.54
CA THR A 98 9.61 0.53 2.95
C THR A 98 8.70 -0.55 3.52
N LYS A 99 9.30 -1.67 3.93
CA LYS A 99 8.73 -2.70 4.84
C LYS A 99 7.78 -2.07 5.87
N PRO A 100 6.51 -2.52 6.03
CA PRO A 100 5.97 -3.80 5.62
C PRO A 100 5.09 -3.67 4.37
N TYR A 101 5.18 -4.65 3.48
CA TYR A 101 4.30 -4.85 2.35
C TYR A 101 2.87 -4.49 2.69
N ILE A 102 2.28 -3.58 1.92
CA ILE A 102 0.85 -3.35 2.06
C ILE A 102 0.18 -4.64 1.60
N LYS A 103 -0.17 -5.51 2.55
CA LYS A 103 -1.17 -6.57 2.34
C LYS A 103 -2.50 -5.85 2.10
N VAL A 104 -2.63 -5.20 0.93
CA VAL A 104 -3.90 -4.73 0.43
C VAL A 104 -4.61 -5.90 -0.21
N GLN A 105 -4.85 -6.92 0.60
CA GLN A 105 -5.92 -7.82 0.32
C GLN A 105 -7.18 -7.21 0.92
N PHE A 106 -7.71 -6.18 0.25
CA PHE A 106 -9.07 -5.74 0.53
C PHE A 106 -9.99 -6.87 0.10
N PHE A 107 -10.19 -7.87 0.96
CA PHE A 107 -11.43 -8.62 0.94
C PHE A 107 -12.55 -7.59 0.96
N SER A 108 -13.50 -7.76 0.05
CA SER A 108 -14.59 -6.86 -0.33
C SER A 108 -15.56 -6.47 0.80
N PHE A 109 -15.16 -6.49 2.08
CA PHE A 109 -16.05 -6.35 3.22
C PHE A 109 -15.60 -5.44 4.37
N MET A 110 -14.45 -4.76 4.30
CA MET A 110 -13.98 -4.01 5.48
C MET A 110 -13.48 -2.60 5.19
N LEU A 111 -14.42 -1.78 4.72
CA LEU A 111 -14.40 -0.32 4.86
C LEU A 111 -15.82 0.11 5.24
N ILE A 112 -16.23 -0.29 6.44
CA ILE A 112 -17.45 0.20 7.07
C ILE A 112 -17.06 1.49 7.79
N PHE A 113 -17.60 2.61 7.29
CA PHE A 113 -18.18 3.59 8.20
C PHE A 113 -19.40 2.96 8.86
#